data_AF-A0A165N5T1-F1
#
_entry.id   AF-A0A165N5T1-F1
#
_cell.length_a   1.000
_cell.length_b   1.000
_cell.length_c   1.000
_cell.angle_alpha   90.00
_cell.angle_beta   90.00
_cell.angle_gamma   90.00
#
_symmetry.space_group_name_H-M   'P 1'
#
loop_
_entity.id
_entity.type
_entity.pdbx_description
1 polymer ?
#
loop_
_entity_poly.entity_id
_entity_poly.type
_entity_poly.pdbx_seq_one_letter_code
_entity_poly.pdbx_strand_id
1 'polypeptide(L)'
;MDRADAVSPPSDVTLSDPFASFDPGAIGTDICVHQDDIAPEFANEDLQLIPVHVDEHRNLRHLDTNAFVRNVVTNTTGDKAAIVKRMLSDVPATSDDDLYVSALLRDVIPPAFVRLDDPDNENVVTKVMRLETDVNKIKLLVSLSRVAQQDDFTTEDLNSMEGALDTLNELDDNENIDQYIEAKLL
;
A
#
# COMPACT_ATOMS: atom_id res chain seq x y z
N MET A 1 27.25 -19.63 -34.91
CA MET A 1 27.94 -18.97 -33.78
C MET A 1 26.93 -18.06 -33.14
N ASP A 2 26.43 -18.49 -31.98
CA ASP A 2 25.34 -17.91 -31.22
C ASP A 2 25.55 -16.44 -30.88
N ARG A 3 24.50 -15.64 -31.12
CA ARG A 3 24.30 -14.37 -30.42
C ARG A 3 23.69 -14.73 -29.08
N ALA A 4 24.49 -14.66 -28.02
CA ALA A 4 23.96 -14.65 -26.67
C ALA A 4 23.09 -13.40 -26.51
N ASP A 5 21.78 -13.60 -26.39
CA ASP A 5 20.86 -12.58 -25.92
C ASP A 5 21.36 -12.06 -24.58
N ALA A 6 21.67 -10.77 -24.54
CA ALA A 6 21.92 -10.08 -23.30
C ALA A 6 20.59 -10.02 -22.54
N VAL A 7 20.37 -11.01 -21.67
CA VAL A 7 19.35 -10.92 -20.63
C VAL A 7 19.82 -9.80 -19.70
N SER A 8 19.19 -8.63 -19.82
CA SER A 8 19.30 -7.59 -18.81
C SER A 8 19.05 -8.24 -17.44
N PRO A 9 19.91 -8.03 -16.42
CA PRO A 9 19.58 -8.49 -15.08
C PRO A 9 18.22 -7.89 -14.70
N PRO A 10 17.35 -8.62 -13.97
CA PRO A 10 16.15 -8.01 -13.41
C PRO A 10 16.63 -6.79 -12.64
N SER A 11 16.17 -5.61 -13.05
CA SER A 11 16.48 -4.37 -12.35
C SER A 11 16.02 -4.58 -10.91
N ASP A 12 16.97 -4.62 -9.98
CA ASP A 12 16.70 -4.76 -8.56
C ASP A 12 15.68 -3.68 -8.19
N VAL A 13 14.45 -4.11 -7.91
CA VAL A 13 13.42 -3.20 -7.45
C VAL A 13 13.64 -3.09 -5.96
N THR A 14 14.16 -1.94 -5.51
CA THR A 14 14.06 -1.61 -4.09
C THR A 14 12.58 -1.45 -3.80
N LEU A 15 12.01 -2.34 -3.01
CA LEU A 15 10.67 -2.14 -2.45
C LEU A 15 10.84 -1.65 -1.02
N SER A 16 9.80 -1.08 -0.42
CA SER A 16 9.79 -0.77 1.00
C SER A 16 8.41 -1.13 1.53
N ASP A 17 8.37 -1.84 2.66
CA ASP A 17 7.12 -2.12 3.35
C ASP A 17 6.81 -0.92 4.24
N PRO A 18 5.69 -0.21 4.05
CA PRO A 18 5.38 0.99 4.83
C PRO A 18 5.21 0.70 6.32
N PHE A 19 4.99 -0.56 6.71
CA PHE A 19 4.93 -1.00 8.10
C PHE A 19 6.30 -1.37 8.70
N ALA A 20 7.39 -1.35 7.91
CA ALA A 20 8.71 -1.76 8.37
C ALA A 20 9.22 -0.95 9.57
N SER A 21 8.83 0.32 9.69
CA SER A 21 9.24 1.21 10.80
C SER A 21 8.30 1.20 12.00
N PHE A 22 7.21 0.43 11.97
CA PHE A 22 6.21 0.41 13.05
C PHE A 22 6.69 -0.43 14.22
N ASP A 23 6.43 0.01 15.45
CA ASP A 23 6.64 -0.79 16.64
C ASP A 23 5.53 -1.85 16.81
N PRO A 24 5.77 -2.97 17.51
CA PRO A 24 4.70 -3.90 17.88
C PRO A 24 3.56 -3.18 18.62
N GLY A 25 2.33 -3.49 18.24
CA GLY A 25 1.10 -2.84 18.71
C GLY A 25 0.70 -1.59 17.94
N ALA A 26 1.58 -1.02 17.11
CA ALA A 26 1.21 0.10 16.25
C ALA A 26 0.16 -0.35 15.22
N ILE A 27 -0.80 0.54 14.97
CA ILE A 27 -1.96 0.29 14.11
C ILE A 27 -1.85 1.08 12.81
N GLY A 28 -2.52 0.57 11.78
CA GLY A 28 -2.56 1.19 10.46
C GLY A 28 -3.57 0.54 9.53
N THR A 29 -3.48 0.87 8.26
CA THR A 29 -4.36 0.30 7.22
C THR A 29 -3.55 -0.12 6.01
N ASP A 30 -3.66 -1.38 5.64
CA ASP A 30 -3.02 -1.90 4.44
C ASP A 30 -4.02 -1.99 3.29
N ILE A 31 -3.52 -1.91 2.06
CA ILE A 31 -4.28 -2.29 0.87
C ILE A 31 -3.74 -3.62 0.40
N CYS A 32 -4.58 -4.63 0.45
CA CYS A 32 -4.24 -6.00 0.13
C CYS A 32 -4.98 -6.48 -1.12
N VAL A 33 -4.38 -7.44 -1.80
CA VAL A 33 -5.04 -8.28 -2.80
C VAL A 33 -4.95 -9.73 -2.35
N HIS A 34 -5.95 -10.54 -2.69
CA HIS A 34 -5.87 -11.97 -2.44
C HIS A 34 -4.76 -12.60 -3.29
N GLN A 35 -4.11 -13.64 -2.78
CA GLN A 35 -2.96 -14.25 -3.45
C GLN A 35 -3.28 -14.80 -4.86
N ASP A 36 -4.52 -15.21 -5.09
CA ASP A 36 -4.98 -15.76 -6.37
C ASP A 36 -5.23 -14.67 -7.42
N ASP A 37 -5.38 -13.42 -6.99
CA ASP A 37 -5.70 -12.26 -7.83
C ASP A 37 -4.47 -11.39 -8.12
N ILE A 38 -3.26 -11.92 -7.88
CA ILE A 38 -2.03 -11.17 -8.12
C ILE A 38 -1.80 -10.93 -9.61
N ALA A 39 -1.90 -9.67 -10.02
CA ALA A 39 -1.65 -9.21 -11.37
C ALA A 39 -0.44 -8.23 -11.47
N PRO A 40 0.07 -7.94 -12.69
CA PRO A 40 1.07 -6.90 -12.90
C PRO A 40 0.60 -5.51 -12.42
N GLU A 41 -0.70 -5.25 -12.59
CA GLU A 41 -1.42 -4.05 -12.16
C GLU A 41 -2.72 -4.50 -11.51
N PHE A 42 -3.06 -3.92 -10.36
CA PHE A 42 -4.26 -4.27 -9.60
C PHE A 42 -5.42 -3.38 -10.03
N ALA A 43 -6.56 -3.99 -10.36
CA ALA A 43 -7.80 -3.26 -10.60
C ALA A 43 -8.34 -2.73 -9.27
N ASN A 44 -9.09 -1.62 -9.30
CA ASN A 44 -9.61 -1.01 -8.08
C ASN A 44 -10.56 -1.97 -7.34
N GLU A 45 -11.32 -2.80 -8.07
CA GLU A 45 -12.23 -3.80 -7.48
C GLU A 45 -11.53 -4.94 -6.72
N ASP A 46 -10.26 -5.22 -7.02
CA ASP A 46 -9.49 -6.30 -6.37
C ASP A 46 -8.85 -5.84 -5.05
N LEU A 47 -8.84 -4.52 -4.80
CA LEU A 47 -8.19 -3.92 -3.64
C LEU A 47 -9.06 -4.03 -2.39
N GLN A 48 -8.51 -4.62 -1.35
CA GLN A 48 -9.13 -4.73 -0.04
C GLN A 48 -8.42 -3.83 0.97
N LEU A 49 -9.18 -2.94 1.60
CA LEU A 49 -8.70 -2.10 2.69
C LEU A 49 -8.81 -2.90 4.00
N ILE A 50 -7.68 -3.19 4.65
CA ILE A 50 -7.65 -4.03 5.85
C ILE A 50 -7.06 -3.22 7.03
N PRO A 51 -7.82 -2.97 8.11
CA PRO A 51 -7.28 -2.37 9.32
C PRO A 51 -6.41 -3.39 10.05
N VAL A 52 -5.19 -3.01 10.40
CA VAL A 52 -4.17 -3.92 10.91
C VAL A 52 -3.44 -3.37 12.12
N HIS A 53 -2.84 -4.27 12.90
CA HIS A 53 -1.77 -3.96 13.85
C HIS A 53 -0.56 -4.85 13.60
N VAL A 54 0.62 -4.39 14.01
CA VAL A 54 1.86 -5.17 13.96
C VAL A 54 1.99 -6.01 15.23
N ASP A 55 2.13 -7.32 15.11
CA ASP A 55 2.36 -8.20 16.26
C ASP A 55 3.85 -8.29 16.66
N GLU A 56 4.14 -8.97 17.78
CA GLU A 56 5.50 -9.16 18.30
C GLU A 56 6.43 -9.93 17.35
N HIS A 57 5.84 -10.70 16.42
CA HIS A 57 6.56 -11.50 15.43
C HIS A 57 6.69 -10.79 14.07
N ARG A 58 6.32 -9.50 13.99
CA ARG A 58 6.35 -8.71 12.76
C ARG A 58 5.35 -9.19 11.71
N ASN A 59 4.20 -9.71 12.15
CA ASN A 59 3.07 -9.98 11.28
C ASN A 59 2.08 -8.81 11.32
N LEU A 60 1.43 -8.55 10.20
CA LEU A 60 0.20 -7.78 10.20
C LEU A 60 -0.96 -8.68 10.56
N ARG A 61 -1.73 -8.26 11.56
CA ARG A 61 -2.95 -8.93 11.99
C ARG A 61 -4.12 -7.98 11.88
N HIS A 62 -5.25 -8.50 11.43
CA HIS A 62 -6.49 -7.73 11.36
C HIS A 62 -6.80 -7.15 12.75
N LEU A 63 -7.15 -5.87 12.79
CA LEU A 63 -7.30 -5.12 14.03
C LEU A 63 -8.39 -5.71 14.96
N ASP A 64 -9.56 -6.02 14.41
CA ASP A 64 -10.69 -6.53 15.21
C ASP A 64 -10.62 -8.03 15.51
N THR A 65 -10.28 -8.85 14.51
CA THR A 65 -10.36 -10.31 14.61
C THR A 65 -9.04 -10.95 15.05
N ASN A 66 -7.95 -10.19 15.04
CA ASN A 66 -6.58 -10.68 15.28
C ASN A 66 -6.14 -11.78 14.28
N ALA A 67 -6.87 -11.96 13.18
CA ALA A 67 -6.53 -12.90 12.12
C ALA A 67 -5.22 -12.49 11.44
N PHE A 68 -4.42 -13.47 11.03
CA PHE A 68 -3.20 -13.21 10.28
C PHE A 68 -3.54 -12.66 8.89
N VAL A 69 -2.83 -11.61 8.45
CA VAL A 69 -3.00 -11.04 7.11
C VAL A 69 -1.79 -11.38 6.24
N ARG A 70 -0.60 -10.98 6.70
CA ARG A 70 0.69 -11.22 6.02
C ARG A 70 1.86 -10.88 6.95
N ASN A 71 3.07 -11.24 6.55
CA ASN A 71 4.27 -10.76 7.24
C ASN A 71 4.67 -9.35 6.81
N VAL A 72 5.28 -8.59 7.73
CA VAL A 72 5.98 -7.33 7.42
C VAL A 72 7.36 -7.67 6.86
N VAL A 73 7.67 -7.17 5.66
CA VAL A 73 8.95 -7.46 5.00
C VAL A 73 9.96 -6.35 5.29
N THR A 74 11.05 -6.71 5.99
CA THR A 74 12.15 -5.77 6.30
C THR A 74 13.33 -5.88 5.34
N ASN A 75 13.45 -6.99 4.60
CA ASN A 75 14.42 -7.14 3.51
C ASN A 75 13.71 -7.21 2.16
N THR A 76 13.71 -6.05 1.50
CA THR A 76 12.98 -5.78 0.27
C THR A 76 13.89 -5.73 -0.96
N THR A 77 15.11 -6.26 -0.85
CA THR A 77 16.00 -6.47 -2.01
C THR A 77 15.73 -7.81 -2.68
N GLY A 78 15.72 -7.81 -4.01
CA GLY A 78 15.47 -8.97 -4.86
C GLY A 78 14.35 -8.73 -5.88
N ASP A 79 14.05 -9.74 -6.69
CA ASP A 79 12.94 -9.64 -7.63
C ASP A 79 11.56 -9.64 -6.92
N LYS A 80 10.54 -9.10 -7.60
CA LYS A 80 9.17 -8.98 -7.08
C LYS A 80 8.62 -10.33 -6.59
N ALA A 81 8.90 -11.42 -7.29
CA ALA A 81 8.37 -12.75 -6.95
C ALA A 81 8.99 -13.30 -5.65
N ALA A 82 10.29 -13.11 -5.45
CA ALA A 82 10.99 -13.47 -4.23
C ALA A 82 10.47 -12.66 -3.04
N ILE A 83 10.14 -11.39 -3.24
CA ILE A 83 9.59 -10.52 -2.19
C ILE A 83 8.16 -10.94 -1.83
N VAL A 84 7.28 -11.17 -2.81
CA VAL A 84 5.93 -11.71 -2.57
C VAL A 84 6.00 -13.04 -1.81
N LYS A 85 6.92 -13.93 -2.19
CA LYS A 85 7.13 -15.19 -1.48
C LYS A 85 7.54 -15.01 -0.02
N ARG A 86 8.27 -13.96 0.33
CA ARG A 86 8.61 -13.62 1.73
C ARG A 86 7.41 -13.08 2.50
N MET A 87 6.49 -12.36 1.85
CA MET A 87 5.24 -11.93 2.51
C MET A 87 4.41 -13.12 2.97
N LEU A 88 4.51 -14.23 2.25
CA LEU A 88 3.82 -15.49 2.50
C LEU A 88 4.74 -16.56 3.12
N SER A 89 5.98 -16.22 3.50
CA SER A 89 6.89 -17.19 4.15
C SER A 89 6.58 -17.25 5.64
N ASP A 90 6.46 -18.43 6.23
CA ASP A 90 6.21 -18.57 7.68
C ASP A 90 4.79 -18.15 8.11
N VAL A 91 3.79 -18.41 7.25
CA VAL A 91 2.37 -18.34 7.62
C VAL A 91 2.14 -19.19 8.89
N PRO A 92 1.62 -18.60 9.99
CA PRO A 92 1.28 -19.36 11.18
C PRO A 92 0.36 -20.54 10.87
N ALA A 93 0.58 -21.70 11.49
CA ALA A 93 -0.27 -22.88 11.29
C ALA A 93 -1.74 -22.69 11.70
N THR A 94 -2.05 -21.59 12.38
CA THR A 94 -3.39 -21.18 12.80
C THR A 94 -4.04 -20.18 11.85
N SER A 95 -3.36 -19.79 10.77
CA SER A 95 -3.92 -18.90 9.76
C SER A 95 -4.91 -19.65 8.88
N ASP A 96 -5.97 -18.95 8.47
CA ASP A 96 -6.89 -19.45 7.46
C ASP A 96 -6.20 -19.46 6.07
N ASP A 97 -6.80 -20.15 5.09
CA ASP A 97 -6.25 -20.29 3.73
C ASP A 97 -6.27 -18.98 2.91
N ASP A 98 -6.96 -17.94 3.41
CA ASP A 98 -7.10 -16.63 2.78
C ASP A 98 -5.83 -15.78 3.00
N LEU A 99 -4.86 -15.94 2.12
CA LEU A 99 -3.59 -15.21 2.17
C LEU A 99 -3.61 -13.96 1.30
N TYR A 100 -3.04 -12.89 1.84
CA TYR A 100 -3.03 -11.58 1.21
C TYR A 100 -1.61 -11.09 0.89
N VAL A 101 -1.52 -10.27 -0.14
CA VAL A 101 -0.29 -9.57 -0.54
C VAL A 101 -0.57 -8.07 -0.54
N SER A 102 0.34 -7.27 0.02
CA SER A 102 0.16 -5.81 0.02
C SER A 102 0.36 -5.24 -1.38
N ALA A 103 -0.62 -4.45 -1.82
CA ALA A 103 -0.52 -3.61 -3.00
C ALA A 103 0.36 -2.36 -2.77
N LEU A 104 0.68 -2.06 -1.50
CA LEU A 104 1.48 -0.91 -1.07
C LEU A 104 2.99 -1.20 -1.01
N LEU A 105 3.41 -2.44 -1.26
CA LEU A 105 4.82 -2.79 -1.26
C LEU A 105 5.53 -2.19 -2.47
N ARG A 106 5.91 -0.92 -2.34
CA ARG A 106 6.51 -0.03 -3.33
C ARG A 106 7.43 0.91 -2.59
N ASP A 107 8.61 1.18 -3.15
CA ASP A 107 9.64 2.02 -2.48
C ASP A 107 9.14 3.39 -2.04
N VAL A 108 8.11 3.88 -2.72
CA VAL A 108 7.66 5.25 -2.57
C VAL A 108 6.69 5.46 -1.41
N ILE A 109 5.92 4.46 -0.98
CA ILE A 109 4.81 4.69 -0.04
C ILE A 109 5.36 4.96 1.37
N PRO A 110 5.14 6.16 1.93
CA PRO A 110 5.69 6.51 3.24
C PRO A 110 4.88 5.83 4.37
N PRO A 111 5.53 5.50 5.51
CA PRO A 111 4.84 4.95 6.69
C PRO A 111 3.69 5.83 7.21
N ALA A 112 3.77 7.14 7.00
CA ALA A 112 2.74 8.08 7.41
C ALA A 112 1.40 7.88 6.67
N PHE A 113 1.41 7.35 5.44
CA PHE A 113 0.18 7.14 4.66
C PHE A 113 -0.68 5.98 5.18
N VAL A 114 -0.07 5.03 5.89
CA VAL A 114 -0.73 3.84 6.42
C VAL A 114 -0.94 3.89 7.93
N ARG A 115 -0.34 4.86 8.63
CA ARG A 115 -0.40 4.94 10.09
C ARG A 115 -1.78 5.38 10.55
N LEU A 116 -2.22 4.82 11.67
CA LEU A 116 -3.37 5.31 12.43
C LEU A 116 -2.92 5.65 13.85
N ASP A 117 -3.44 6.75 14.38
CA ASP A 117 -3.26 7.12 15.80
C ASP A 117 -4.37 6.55 16.69
N ASP A 118 -5.55 6.29 16.11
CA ASP A 118 -6.72 5.68 16.74
C ASP A 118 -7.42 4.75 15.74
N PRO A 119 -8.05 3.63 16.18
CA PRO A 119 -8.78 2.72 15.29
C PRO A 119 -9.85 3.38 14.42
N ASP A 120 -10.49 4.45 14.90
CA ASP A 120 -11.57 5.14 14.19
C ASP A 120 -11.06 6.29 13.29
N ASN A 121 -9.74 6.54 13.28
CA ASN A 121 -9.15 7.59 12.44
C ASN A 121 -9.03 7.15 10.97
N GLU A 122 -8.80 8.14 10.11
CA GLU A 122 -8.46 7.95 8.70
C GLU A 122 -7.02 8.32 8.43
N ASN A 123 -6.48 7.79 7.34
CA ASN A 123 -5.18 8.17 6.78
C ASN A 123 -5.31 8.35 5.25
N VAL A 124 -4.21 8.70 4.59
CA VAL A 124 -4.18 8.85 3.13
C VAL A 124 -4.69 7.60 2.40
N VAL A 125 -4.33 6.40 2.86
CA VAL A 125 -4.76 5.15 2.24
C VAL A 125 -6.27 4.93 2.37
N THR A 126 -6.85 5.15 3.54
CA THR A 126 -8.31 5.03 3.72
C THR A 126 -9.04 6.06 2.86
N LYS A 127 -8.56 7.31 2.84
CA LYS A 127 -9.17 8.41 2.07
C LYS A 127 -9.13 8.15 0.56
N VAL A 128 -8.01 7.69 0.02
CA VAL A 128 -7.92 7.30 -1.41
C VAL A 128 -8.83 6.12 -1.73
N MET A 129 -8.92 5.14 -0.84
CA MET A 129 -9.79 3.99 -1.03
C MET A 129 -11.28 4.34 -1.02
N ARG A 130 -11.67 5.45 -0.37
CA ARG A 130 -13.05 5.96 -0.38
C ARG A 130 -13.45 6.75 -1.63
N LEU A 131 -12.49 7.26 -2.41
CA LEU A 131 -12.79 8.02 -3.63
C LEU A 131 -13.61 7.20 -4.63
N GLU A 132 -14.74 7.74 -5.08
CA GLU A 132 -15.52 7.17 -6.17
C GLU A 132 -14.92 7.61 -7.52
N THR A 133 -13.93 6.86 -8.00
CA THR A 133 -13.11 7.21 -9.17
C THR A 133 -12.73 5.96 -9.98
N ASP A 134 -12.67 6.12 -11.29
CA ASP A 134 -12.13 5.08 -12.20
C ASP A 134 -10.60 5.15 -12.30
N VAL A 135 -9.98 6.19 -11.74
CA VAL A 135 -8.52 6.31 -11.68
C VAL A 135 -7.93 5.21 -10.81
N ASN A 136 -6.85 4.58 -11.28
CA ASN A 136 -6.16 3.53 -10.53
C ASN A 136 -5.63 4.07 -9.19
N LYS A 137 -6.19 3.57 -8.08
CA LYS A 137 -5.91 4.04 -6.71
C LYS A 137 -4.46 3.83 -6.30
N ILE A 138 -3.82 2.76 -6.78
CA ILE A 138 -2.40 2.50 -6.50
C ILE A 138 -1.50 3.50 -7.24
N LYS A 139 -1.82 3.87 -8.49
CA LYS A 139 -1.10 4.93 -9.21
C LYS A 139 -1.25 6.28 -8.50
N LEU A 140 -2.46 6.60 -8.04
CA LEU A 140 -2.70 7.81 -7.26
C LEU A 140 -1.84 7.84 -5.99
N LEU A 141 -1.84 6.76 -5.19
CA LEU A 141 -1.00 6.67 -4.00
C LEU A 141 0.50 6.81 -4.30
N VAL A 142 0.97 6.21 -5.38
CA VAL A 142 2.37 6.36 -5.84
C VAL A 142 2.67 7.83 -6.17
N SER A 143 1.77 8.54 -6.83
CA SER A 143 1.99 9.94 -7.16
C SER A 143 1.93 10.86 -5.95
N LEU A 144 0.98 10.66 -5.04
CA LEU A 144 0.94 11.35 -3.75
C LEU A 144 2.21 11.11 -2.94
N SER A 145 2.72 9.88 -2.97
CA SER A 145 3.96 9.52 -2.30
C SER A 145 5.19 10.24 -2.89
N ARG A 146 5.23 10.44 -4.20
CA ARG A 146 6.29 11.24 -4.85
C ARG A 146 6.28 12.70 -4.40
N VAL A 147 5.09 13.27 -4.14
CA VAL A 147 4.97 14.60 -3.53
C VAL A 147 5.51 14.58 -2.11
N ALA A 148 5.20 13.53 -1.34
CA ALA A 148 5.67 13.36 0.03
C ALA A 148 7.19 13.11 0.18
N GLN A 149 7.89 12.83 -0.91
CA GLN A 149 9.35 12.63 -0.94
C GLN A 149 10.14 13.91 -1.22
N GLN A 150 9.49 15.06 -1.39
CA GLN A 150 10.18 16.34 -1.56
C GLN A 150 10.86 16.77 -0.24
N ASP A 151 12.05 17.38 -0.32
CA ASP A 151 12.97 17.62 0.81
C ASP A 151 12.39 18.49 1.95
N ASP A 152 11.23 19.12 1.75
CA ASP A 152 10.56 19.97 2.73
C ASP A 152 9.17 19.45 3.14
N PHE A 153 8.82 18.20 2.83
CA PHE A 153 7.48 17.67 3.17
C PHE A 153 7.29 17.55 4.69
N THR A 154 6.29 18.26 5.19
CA THR A 154 5.98 18.36 6.62
C THR A 154 4.66 17.68 6.99
N THR A 155 4.38 17.62 8.29
CA THR A 155 3.05 17.21 8.79
C THR A 155 1.95 18.17 8.32
N GLU A 156 2.25 19.46 8.10
CA GLU A 156 1.27 20.42 7.56
C GLU A 156 0.91 20.07 6.11
N ASP A 157 1.90 19.67 5.31
CA ASP A 157 1.68 19.22 3.93
C ASP A 157 0.89 17.91 3.87
N LEU A 158 1.14 16.98 4.79
CA LEU A 158 0.34 15.78 4.94
C LEU A 158 -1.13 16.10 5.28
N ASN A 159 -1.36 16.97 6.27
CA ASN A 159 -2.71 17.40 6.63
C ASN A 159 -3.41 18.11 5.46
N SER A 160 -2.68 18.92 4.69
CA SER A 160 -3.20 19.58 3.49
C SER A 160 -3.59 18.57 2.41
N MET A 161 -2.77 17.54 2.20
CA MET A 161 -3.05 16.44 1.27
C MET A 161 -4.30 15.65 1.70
N GLU A 162 -4.42 15.30 2.98
CA GLU A 162 -5.60 14.63 3.51
C GLU A 162 -6.87 15.49 3.37
N GLY A 163 -6.80 16.79 3.65
CA GLY A 163 -7.92 17.71 3.44
C GLY A 163 -8.31 17.88 1.96
N ALA A 164 -7.35 17.80 1.04
CA ALA A 164 -7.63 17.80 -0.40
C ALA A 164 -8.36 16.51 -0.82
N LEU A 165 -7.99 15.35 -0.27
CA LEU A 165 -8.69 14.09 -0.51
C LEU A 165 -10.11 14.11 0.09
N ASP A 166 -10.30 14.73 1.25
CA ASP A 166 -11.63 14.94 1.82
C ASP A 166 -12.52 15.80 0.92
N THR A 167 -11.96 16.87 0.38
CA THR A 167 -12.67 17.72 -0.58
C THR A 167 -13.07 16.94 -1.83
N LEU A 168 -12.20 16.05 -2.34
CA LEU A 168 -12.54 15.20 -3.48
C LEU A 168 -13.63 14.18 -3.16
N ASN A 169 -13.63 13.60 -1.95
CA ASN A 169 -14.68 12.68 -1.49
C ASN A 169 -16.05 13.35 -1.32
N GLU A 170 -16.09 14.68 -1.14
CA GLU A 170 -17.33 15.45 -1.05
C GLU A 170 -17.91 15.86 -2.42
N LEU A 171 -17.18 15.63 -3.52
CA LEU A 171 -17.69 15.94 -4.86
C LEU A 171 -18.64 14.83 -5.33
N ASP A 172 -19.89 15.17 -5.61
CA ASP A 172 -20.92 14.22 -6.10
C ASP A 172 -20.75 13.83 -7.60
N ASP A 173 -19.69 14.28 -8.27
CA ASP A 173 -19.49 14.10 -9.72
C ASP A 173 -18.14 13.44 -10.04
N ASN A 174 -18.19 12.13 -10.30
CA ASN A 174 -17.03 11.28 -10.59
C ASN A 174 -16.22 11.80 -11.78
N GLU A 175 -16.85 12.40 -12.80
CA GLU A 175 -16.12 12.91 -13.97
C GLU A 175 -15.23 14.11 -13.59
N ASN A 176 -15.68 14.95 -12.65
CA ASN A 176 -14.87 16.06 -12.14
C ASN A 176 -13.73 15.56 -11.22
N ILE A 177 -13.96 14.49 -10.46
CA ILE A 177 -12.93 13.85 -9.63
C ILE A 177 -11.82 13.29 -10.52
N ASP A 178 -12.18 12.49 -11.53
CA ASP A 178 -11.23 11.84 -12.43
C ASP A 178 -10.38 12.88 -13.17
N GLN A 179 -11.02 13.91 -13.76
CA GLN A 179 -10.31 14.99 -14.45
C GLN A 179 -9.37 15.75 -13.51
N TYR A 180 -9.77 16.00 -12.26
CA TYR A 180 -8.92 16.67 -11.29
C TYR A 180 -7.69 15.81 -10.95
N ILE A 181 -7.90 14.52 -10.66
CA ILE A 181 -6.82 13.59 -10.33
C ILE A 181 -5.84 13.48 -11.49
N GLU A 182 -6.33 13.27 -12.71
CA GLU A 182 -5.48 13.16 -13.91
C GLU A 182 -4.72 14.45 -14.21
N ALA A 183 -5.33 15.62 -14.00
CA ALA A 183 -4.69 16.89 -14.34
C ALA A 183 -3.69 17.39 -13.28
N LYS A 184 -3.84 16.97 -12.02
CA LYS A 184 -3.11 17.54 -10.88
C LYS A 184 -2.24 16.55 -10.13
N LEU A 185 -2.59 15.27 -10.14
CA LEU A 185 -1.99 14.26 -9.29
C LEU A 185 -1.33 13.12 -10.08
N LEU A 186 -1.58 12.97 -11.39
CA LEU A 186 -0.95 11.96 -12.25
C LEU A 186 -0.13 12.59 -13.38
#